data_AF-A0A059E2C7-F1
#
_entry.id   AF-A0A059E2C7-F1
#
_cell.length_a   1.000
_cell.length_b   1.000
_cell.length_c   1.000
_cell.angle_alpha   90.00
_cell.angle_beta   90.00
_cell.angle_gamma   90.00
#
_symmetry.space_group_name_H-M   'P 1'
#
loop_
_entity.id
_entity.type
_entity.pdbx_description
1 polymer ?
#
loop_
_entity_poly.entity_id
_entity_poly.type
_entity_poly.pdbx_seq_one_letter_code
_entity_poly.pdbx_strand_id
1 'polypeptide(L)'
;MLAHTILLVFGLYFMACGAGLLASPDRMARLIDELEDSPAIGFLCGAVMIFAAGGTLSVQNSFSTATDGIATLIIAGALVEGLLLVAWPKPLWALAHWMMPDDDHLRGFGIVALALGLVVFAIGAF
;
A
#
# COMPACT_ATOMS: atom_id res chain seq x y z
N MET A 1 -12.82 10.74 -13.37
CA MET A 1 -12.22 9.61 -14.13
C MET A 1 -10.90 9.16 -13.53
N LEU A 2 -9.90 10.04 -13.35
CA LEU A 2 -8.60 9.66 -12.77
C LEU A 2 -8.72 9.04 -11.36
N ALA A 3 -9.47 9.67 -10.46
CA ALA A 3 -9.76 9.15 -9.11
C ALA A 3 -10.27 7.70 -9.13
N HIS A 4 -11.25 7.40 -9.98
CA HIS A 4 -11.82 6.06 -10.13
C HIS A 4 -10.76 5.05 -10.59
N THR A 5 -9.93 5.40 -11.57
CA THR A 5 -8.83 4.54 -12.02
C THR A 5 -7.84 4.24 -10.90
N ILE A 6 -7.48 5.25 -10.09
CA ILE A 6 -6.61 5.08 -8.93
C ILE A 6 -7.21 4.08 -7.95
N LEU A 7 -8.48 4.26 -7.58
CA LEU A 7 -9.16 3.36 -6.65
C LEU A 7 -9.27 1.93 -7.20
N LEU A 8 -9.52 1.76 -8.50
CA LEU A 8 -9.54 0.43 -9.12
C LEU A 8 -8.16 -0.26 -9.04
N VAL A 9 -7.08 0.46 -9.35
CA VAL A 9 -5.72 -0.11 -9.31
C VAL A 9 -5.29 -0.44 -7.88
N PHE A 10 -5.48 0.50 -6.94
CA PHE A 10 -5.12 0.28 -5.54
C PHE A 10 -6.00 -0.80 -4.88
N GLY A 11 -7.29 -0.82 -5.18
CA GLY A 11 -8.20 -1.86 -4.70
C GLY A 11 -7.77 -3.25 -5.18
N LEU A 12 -7.42 -3.38 -6.46
CA LEU A 12 -6.89 -4.63 -7.01
C LEU A 12 -5.56 -5.03 -6.36
N TYR A 13 -4.66 -4.07 -6.16
CA TYR A 13 -3.39 -4.30 -5.47
C TYR A 13 -3.59 -4.83 -4.04
N PHE A 14 -4.46 -4.18 -3.25
CA PHE A 14 -4.78 -4.64 -1.89
C PHE A 14 -5.39 -6.04 -1.87
N MET A 15 -6.28 -6.35 -2.82
CA MET A 15 -6.82 -7.71 -2.95
C MET A 15 -5.74 -8.74 -3.29
N ALA A 16 -4.81 -8.42 -4.19
CA ALA A 16 -3.71 -9.32 -4.56
C ALA A 16 -2.76 -9.56 -3.37
N CYS A 17 -2.40 -8.52 -2.62
CA CYS A 17 -1.59 -8.64 -1.41
C CYS A 17 -2.32 -9.43 -0.32
N GLY A 18 -3.60 -9.15 -0.08
CA GLY A 18 -4.43 -9.88 0.89
C GLY A 18 -4.57 -11.36 0.53
N ALA A 19 -4.82 -11.68 -0.73
CA ALA A 19 -4.83 -13.06 -1.21
C ALA A 19 -3.47 -13.74 -1.05
N GLY A 20 -2.37 -13.03 -1.30
CA GLY A 20 -1.02 -13.53 -1.08
C GLY A 20 -0.71 -13.87 0.38
N LEU A 21 -1.14 -13.00 1.31
CA LEU A 21 -1.04 -13.23 2.76
C LEU A 21 -1.85 -14.45 3.22
N LEU A 22 -3.03 -14.67 2.63
CA LEU A 22 -3.87 -15.83 2.94
C LEU A 22 -3.30 -17.13 2.36
N ALA A 23 -2.80 -17.08 1.12
CA ALA A 23 -2.31 -18.25 0.41
C ALA A 23 -0.94 -18.72 0.92
N SER A 24 -0.05 -17.79 1.31
CA SER A 24 1.33 -18.10 1.68
C SER A 24 1.89 -17.06 2.66
N PRO A 25 1.44 -17.02 3.92
CA PRO A 25 1.88 -16.04 4.91
C PRO A 25 3.41 -16.06 5.13
N ASP A 26 4.02 -17.25 5.23
CA ASP A 26 5.47 -17.41 5.42
C ASP A 26 6.30 -16.83 4.27
N ARG A 27 5.73 -16.84 3.05
CA ARG A 27 6.38 -16.21 1.89
C ARG A 27 6.32 -14.70 2.02
N MET A 28 5.20 -14.14 2.46
CA MET A 28 5.04 -12.70 2.60
C MET A 28 5.89 -12.13 3.74
N ALA A 29 5.99 -12.84 4.86
CA ALA A 29 6.90 -12.49 5.96
C ALA A 29 8.35 -12.42 5.47
N ARG A 30 8.83 -13.46 4.76
CA ARG A 30 10.18 -13.47 4.19
C ARG A 30 10.45 -12.33 3.20
N LEU A 31 9.45 -11.94 2.39
CA LEU A 31 9.62 -10.81 1.47
C LEU A 31 9.84 -9.49 2.21
N ILE A 32 9.27 -9.33 3.40
CA ILE A 32 9.48 -8.14 4.24
C ILE A 32 10.87 -8.16 4.84
N ASP A 33 11.30 -9.31 5.39
CA ASP A 33 12.65 -9.48 5.92
C ASP A 33 13.71 -9.20 4.84
N GLU A 34 13.55 -9.78 3.65
CA GLU A 34 14.45 -9.57 2.50
C GLU A 34 14.47 -8.11 2.02
N LEU A 35 13.35 -7.39 2.14
CA LEU A 35 13.25 -5.98 1.78
C LEU A 35 13.96 -5.10 2.82
N GLU A 36 13.81 -5.39 4.11
CA GLU A 36 14.51 -4.69 5.20
C GLU A 36 16.02 -4.91 5.13
N ASP A 37 16.45 -6.13 4.84
CA ASP A 37 17.86 -6.51 4.69
C ASP A 37 18.53 -5.90 3.44
N SER A 38 17.75 -5.29 2.54
CA SER A 38 18.25 -4.67 1.31
C SER A 38 17.97 -3.17 1.25
N PRO A 39 18.86 -2.32 1.81
CA PRO A 39 18.73 -0.87 1.76
C PRO A 39 18.59 -0.31 0.34
N ALA A 40 19.23 -0.95 -0.64
CA ALA A 40 19.14 -0.53 -2.04
C ALA A 40 17.73 -0.77 -2.62
N ILE A 41 17.11 -1.90 -2.32
CA ILE A 41 15.74 -2.19 -2.77
C ILE A 41 14.75 -1.28 -2.03
N GLY A 42 14.91 -1.11 -0.71
CA GLY A 42 14.09 -0.18 0.07
C GLY A 42 14.13 1.24 -0.49
N PHE A 43 15.33 1.77 -0.78
CA PHE A 43 15.50 3.08 -1.41
C PHE A 43 14.84 3.14 -2.80
N LEU A 44 15.02 2.11 -3.64
CA LEU A 44 14.45 2.07 -4.98
C LEU A 44 12.91 2.05 -4.94
N CYS A 45 12.32 1.21 -4.10
CA CYS A 45 10.87 1.17 -3.86
C CYS A 45 10.36 2.54 -3.41
N GLY A 46 11.04 3.16 -2.43
CA GLY A 46 10.67 4.49 -1.95
C GLY A 46 10.76 5.57 -3.03
N ALA A 47 11.84 5.58 -3.82
CA ALA A 47 12.02 6.53 -4.91
C ALA A 47 10.93 6.39 -5.98
N VAL A 48 10.61 5.15 -6.39
CA VAL A 48 9.52 4.88 -7.34
C VAL A 48 8.18 5.36 -6.79
N MET A 49 7.89 5.08 -5.51
CA MET A 49 6.67 5.56 -4.86
C MET A 49 6.61 7.08 -4.81
N ILE A 50 7.71 7.78 -4.50
CA ILE A 50 7.75 9.26 -4.51
C ILE A 50 7.42 9.81 -5.89
N PHE A 51 8.04 9.30 -6.95
CA PHE A 51 7.77 9.81 -8.30
C PHE A 51 6.37 9.47 -8.78
N ALA A 52 5.91 8.23 -8.59
CA ALA A 52 4.59 7.80 -9.01
C ALA A 52 3.48 8.49 -8.21
N ALA A 53 3.56 8.48 -6.88
CA ALA A 53 2.56 9.07 -6.01
C ALA A 53 2.62 10.61 -6.04
N GLY A 54 3.81 11.21 -5.99
CA GLY A 54 3.99 12.65 -6.10
C GLY A 54 3.56 13.20 -7.45
N GLY A 55 3.92 12.51 -8.54
CA GLY A 55 3.44 12.83 -9.88
C GLY A 55 1.92 12.73 -9.99
N THR A 56 1.31 11.67 -9.44
CA THR A 56 -0.14 11.51 -9.46
C THR A 56 -0.85 12.56 -8.59
N LEU A 57 -0.33 12.89 -7.40
CA LEU A 57 -0.86 13.94 -6.53
C LEU A 57 -0.79 15.34 -7.15
N SER A 58 0.20 15.60 -8.01
CA SER A 58 0.27 16.89 -8.72
C SER A 58 -0.96 17.16 -9.59
N VAL A 59 -1.67 16.11 -9.99
CA VAL A 59 -2.90 16.19 -10.81
C VAL A 59 -4.17 15.67 -10.10
N GLN A 60 -4.04 14.85 -9.05
CA GLN A 60 -5.14 14.31 -8.23
C GLN A 60 -5.00 14.72 -6.76
N ASN A 61 -5.43 15.94 -6.43
CA ASN A 61 -5.39 16.50 -5.07
C ASN A 61 -6.72 17.13 -4.62
N SER A 62 -7.81 16.82 -5.32
CA SER A 62 -9.12 17.38 -5.04
C SER A 62 -9.83 16.64 -3.90
N PHE A 63 -10.63 17.39 -3.15
CA PHE A 63 -11.58 16.87 -2.15
C PHE A 63 -13.03 17.25 -2.50
N SER A 64 -13.30 17.55 -3.78
CA SER A 64 -14.64 17.93 -4.28
C SER A 64 -15.70 16.86 -4.08
N THR A 65 -15.31 15.59 -4.14
CA THR A 65 -16.18 14.44 -3.92
C THR A 65 -15.53 13.46 -2.96
N ALA A 66 -16.32 12.55 -2.38
CA ALA A 66 -15.78 11.48 -1.54
C ALA A 66 -14.78 10.61 -2.31
N THR A 67 -15.07 10.27 -3.57
CA THR A 67 -14.18 9.48 -4.44
C THR A 67 -12.84 10.18 -4.66
N ASP A 68 -12.86 11.48 -4.96
CA ASP A 68 -11.64 12.27 -5.14
C ASP A 68 -10.82 12.31 -3.84
N GLY A 69 -11.49 12.56 -2.71
CA GLY A 69 -10.84 12.62 -1.40
C GLY A 69 -10.20 11.30 -1.00
N ILE A 70 -10.88 10.17 -1.20
CA ILE A 70 -10.33 8.84 -0.89
C ILE A 70 -9.12 8.55 -1.80
N ALA A 71 -9.22 8.84 -3.09
CA ALA A 71 -8.10 8.64 -4.02
C ALA A 71 -6.89 9.49 -3.64
N THR A 72 -7.11 10.76 -3.29
CA THR A 72 -6.06 11.68 -2.85
C THR A 72 -5.43 11.20 -1.54
N LEU A 73 -6.21 10.71 -0.57
CA LEU A 73 -5.68 10.16 0.69
C LEU A 73 -4.83 8.91 0.48
N ILE A 74 -5.26 7.98 -0.39
CA ILE A 74 -4.50 6.76 -0.70
C ILE A 74 -3.15 7.12 -1.34
N ILE A 75 -3.14 8.02 -2.32
CA ILE A 75 -1.89 8.43 -2.97
C ILE A 75 -1.00 9.22 -2.00
N ALA A 76 -1.58 10.06 -1.15
CA ALA A 76 -0.83 10.74 -0.10
C ALA A 76 -0.19 9.76 0.88
N GLY A 77 -0.90 8.70 1.27
CA GLY A 77 -0.32 7.60 2.05
C GLY A 77 0.88 6.97 1.34
N ALA A 78 0.73 6.59 0.07
CA ALA A 78 1.83 6.03 -0.72
C ALA A 78 3.03 6.99 -0.87
N LEU A 79 2.78 8.30 -1.00
CA LEU A 79 3.85 9.30 -1.02
C LEU A 79 4.60 9.36 0.31
N VAL A 80 3.88 9.35 1.43
CA VAL A 80 4.48 9.34 2.78
C VAL A 80 5.29 8.06 3.00
N GLU A 81 4.77 6.90 2.62
CA GLU A 81 5.51 5.63 2.66
C GLU A 81 6.78 5.71 1.81
N GLY A 82 6.70 6.25 0.58
CA GLY A 82 7.86 6.42 -0.28
C GLY A 82 8.93 7.35 0.32
N LEU A 83 8.52 8.47 0.93
CA LEU A 83 9.41 9.40 1.63
C LEU A 83 10.08 8.74 2.83
N LEU A 84 9.33 7.94 3.61
CA LEU A 84 9.88 7.19 4.73
C LEU A 84 10.89 6.15 4.24
N LEU A 85 10.58 5.35 3.22
CA LEU A 85 11.51 4.37 2.67
C LEU A 85 12.85 4.98 2.23
N VAL A 86 12.82 6.19 1.65
CA VAL A 86 14.03 6.89 1.19
C VAL A 86 14.79 7.56 2.33
N ALA A 87 14.10 8.31 3.19
CA ALA A 87 14.75 9.19 4.16
C ALA A 87 14.96 8.52 5.53
N TRP A 88 14.01 7.70 5.96
CA TRP A 88 13.99 7.09 7.28
C TRP A 88 13.10 5.84 7.30
N PRO A 89 13.60 4.67 6.88
CA PRO A 89 12.76 3.47 6.69
C PRO A 89 12.39 2.76 8.00
N LYS A 90 13.12 3.01 9.09
CA LYS A 90 12.93 2.34 10.39
C LYS A 90 11.48 2.33 10.92
N PRO A 91 10.70 3.43 10.83
CA PRO A 91 9.31 3.43 11.27
C PRO A 91 8.42 2.47 10.46
N LEU A 92 8.70 2.28 9.17
CA LEU A 92 7.94 1.35 8.33
C LEU A 92 8.22 -0.11 8.70
N TRP A 93 9.48 -0.45 8.98
CA TRP A 93 9.84 -1.79 9.44
C TRP A 93 9.27 -2.10 10.82
N ALA A 94 9.31 -1.13 11.74
CA ALA A 94 8.66 -1.26 13.03
C ALA A 94 7.14 -1.50 12.90
N LEU A 95 6.49 -0.79 11.98
CA LEU A 95 5.08 -1.00 11.67
C LEU A 95 4.83 -2.39 11.06
N ALA A 96 5.64 -2.80 10.09
CA ALA A 96 5.51 -4.10 9.43
C ALA A 96 5.63 -5.26 10.42
N HIS A 97 6.64 -5.24 11.29
CA HIS A 97 6.81 -6.24 12.35
C HIS A 97 5.69 -6.20 13.39
N TRP A 98 5.19 -5.01 13.76
CA TRP A 98 4.06 -4.90 14.67
C TRP A 98 2.77 -5.48 14.09
N MET A 99 2.56 -5.35 12.77
CA MET A 99 1.41 -5.90 12.07
C MET A 99 1.53 -7.41 11.80
N MET A 100 2.74 -7.96 11.86
CA MET A 100 3.04 -9.35 11.47
C MET A 100 3.89 -10.11 12.50
N PRO A 101 3.49 -10.18 13.79
CA PRO A 101 4.28 -10.87 14.81
C PRO A 101 4.17 -12.41 14.71
N ASP A 102 3.04 -12.96 14.24
CA ASP A 102 2.76 -14.39 14.14
C ASP A 102 1.93 -14.77 12.89
N ASP A 103 1.95 -16.05 12.50
CA ASP A 103 1.24 -16.59 11.31
C ASP A 103 -0.29 -16.36 11.31
N ASP A 104 -0.94 -16.44 12.47
CA ASP A 104 -2.39 -16.21 12.58
C ASP A 104 -2.75 -14.73 12.35
N HIS A 105 -1.86 -13.80 12.75
CA HIS A 105 -2.03 -12.36 12.51
C HIS A 105 -1.87 -12.03 11.03
N LEU A 106 -0.93 -12.69 10.33
CA LEU A 106 -0.72 -12.53 8.88
C LEU A 106 -1.99 -12.89 8.09
N ARG A 107 -2.67 -13.97 8.45
CA ARG A 107 -3.94 -14.35 7.80
C ARG A 107 -5.08 -13.38 8.13
N GLY A 108 -5.20 -12.97 9.39
CA GLY A 108 -6.17 -11.94 9.80
C GLY A 108 -5.98 -10.64 9.01
N PHE A 109 -4.74 -10.19 8.87
CA PHE A 109 -4.40 -9.03 8.06
C PHE A 109 -4.69 -9.24 6.58
N GLY A 110 -4.47 -10.44 6.04
CA GLY A 110 -4.85 -10.81 4.68
C GLY A 110 -6.36 -10.67 4.42
N ILE A 111 -7.23 -11.07 5.36
CA ILE A 111 -8.68 -10.88 5.26
C ILE A 111 -9.01 -9.39 5.22
N VAL A 112 -8.42 -8.59 6.12
CA VAL A 112 -8.66 -7.14 6.20
C VAL A 112 -8.21 -6.45 4.92
N ALA A 113 -7.02 -6.76 4.42
CA ALA A 113 -6.49 -6.20 3.17
C ALA A 113 -7.36 -6.54 1.96
N LEU A 114 -7.86 -7.78 1.89
CA LEU A 114 -8.76 -8.23 0.82
C LEU A 114 -10.11 -7.51 0.90
N ALA A 115 -10.70 -7.41 2.09
CA ALA A 115 -11.97 -6.71 2.29
C ALA A 115 -11.85 -5.21 1.98
N LEU A 116 -10.79 -4.56 2.47
CA LEU A 116 -10.49 -3.15 2.18
C LEU A 116 -10.29 -2.94 0.67
N GLY A 117 -9.52 -3.82 0.03
CA GLY A 117 -9.31 -3.79 -1.42
C GLY A 117 -10.60 -3.90 -2.21
N LEU A 118 -11.51 -4.79 -1.80
CA LEU A 118 -12.81 -4.95 -2.44
C LEU A 118 -13.69 -3.71 -2.28
N VAL A 119 -13.70 -3.07 -1.10
CA VAL A 119 -14.43 -1.81 -0.87
C VAL A 119 -13.86 -0.68 -1.73
N VAL A 120 -12.54 -0.51 -1.73
CA VAL A 120 -11.85 0.53 -2.52
C VAL A 120 -12.10 0.32 -4.02
N PHE A 121 -12.00 -0.93 -4.50
CA PHE A 121 -12.27 -1.28 -5.88
C PHE A 121 -13.73 -0.99 -6.26
N ALA A 122 -14.68 -1.36 -5.41
CA ALA A 122 -16.10 -1.10 -5.63
C ALA A 122 -16.39 0.40 -5.73
N ILE A 123 -15.82 1.24 -4.86
CA ILE A 123 -15.96 2.70 -4.94
C ILE A 123 -15.38 3.24 -6.25
N GLY A 124 -14.28 2.66 -6.75
CA GLY A 124 -13.72 3.04 -8.04
C GLY A 124 -14.57 2.60 -9.25
N ALA A 125 -15.35 1.54 -9.12
CA ALA A 125 -16.14 0.96 -10.21
C ALA A 125 -17.47 1.69 -10.49
N PHE A 126 -17.99 2.45 -9.52
CA PHE A 126 -19.23 3.23 -9.60
C PHE A 126 -18.93 4.73 -9.59
#